data_AF-A0A2T6FDA8-F1
#
_entry.id   AF-A0A2T6FDA8-F1
#
_cell.length_a   1.000
_cell.length_b   1.000
_cell.length_c   1.000
_cell.angle_alpha   90.00
_cell.angle_beta   90.00
_cell.angle_gamma   90.00
#
_symmetry.space_group_name_H-M   'P 1'
#
loop_
_entity.id
_entity.type
_entity.pdbx_description
1 polymer ?
#
loop_
_entity_poly.entity_id
_entity_poly.type
_entity_poly.pdbx_seq_one_letter_code
_entity_poly.pdbx_strand_id
1 'polypeptide(L)'
;MPLPETKTLHCFKSPLDVIIEQTAAKDGPLTQSDINKVMVAAQIQDGIERYRSGASDMEYIQLRDEEHDSARLGRYLIERHGPRPPRCHAHAIVAGRHKFAAAVRLVMAKLKIRIDDTDNGCWLPENTAATPHPAFPKAPPHSRIHRSNYFFWIRSRLVRIRSEKIFRLELNLIASELHNGNFPKFVMLKKGVGLPIGAVK
;
A
#
# COMPACT_ATOMS: atom_id res chain seq x y z
N MET A 1 23.90 -23.97 -24.93
CA MET A 1 24.36 -22.96 -23.96
C MET A 1 23.35 -22.89 -22.83
N PRO A 2 23.74 -23.07 -21.56
CA PRO A 2 22.86 -22.73 -20.45
C PRO A 2 22.64 -21.21 -20.46
N LEU A 3 21.39 -20.77 -20.31
CA LEU A 3 21.07 -19.36 -20.15
C LEU A 3 21.72 -18.86 -18.84
N PRO A 4 22.27 -17.64 -18.81
CA PRO A 4 22.83 -17.09 -17.58
C PRO A 4 21.72 -16.99 -16.52
N GLU A 5 22.01 -17.43 -15.30
CA GLU A 5 21.12 -17.20 -14.15
C GLU A 5 20.91 -15.69 -14.00
N THR A 6 19.73 -15.22 -14.42
CA THR A 6 19.30 -13.86 -14.15
C THR A 6 19.06 -13.71 -12.66
N LYS A 7 20.10 -13.26 -11.94
CA LYS A 7 19.98 -12.89 -10.52
C LYS A 7 19.03 -11.70 -10.43
N THR A 8 17.79 -11.93 -9.98
CA THR A 8 16.82 -10.86 -9.74
C THR A 8 17.44 -9.86 -8.76
N LEU A 9 17.50 -8.57 -9.14
CA LEU A 9 17.99 -7.53 -8.24
C LEU A 9 17.12 -7.51 -6.97
N HIS A 10 17.73 -7.29 -5.80
CA HIS A 10 17.04 -7.33 -4.51
C HIS A 10 15.75 -6.48 -4.46
N CYS A 11 15.74 -5.34 -5.15
CA CYS A 11 14.57 -4.46 -5.24
C CYS A 11 13.37 -5.03 -6.01
N PHE A 12 13.54 -6.13 -6.74
CA PHE A 12 12.48 -6.82 -7.48
C PHE A 12 12.13 -8.20 -6.89
N LYS A 13 12.74 -8.59 -5.77
CA LYS A 13 12.45 -9.85 -5.10
C LYS A 13 11.14 -9.75 -4.33
N SER A 14 10.30 -10.77 -4.47
CA SER A 14 9.12 -10.94 -3.61
C SER A 14 9.56 -11.28 -2.18
N PRO A 15 8.70 -11.07 -1.16
CA PRO A 15 8.97 -11.55 0.18
C PRO A 15 9.26 -13.07 0.23
N LEU A 16 8.60 -13.87 -0.61
CA LEU A 16 8.89 -15.30 -0.74
C LEU A 16 10.31 -15.53 -1.26
N ASP A 17 10.73 -14.83 -2.32
CA ASP A 17 12.09 -14.96 -2.87
C ASP A 17 13.15 -14.66 -1.80
N VAL A 18 12.93 -13.60 -1.00
CA VAL A 18 13.82 -13.25 0.10
C VAL A 18 13.86 -14.36 1.16
N ILE A 19 12.71 -14.94 1.53
CA ILE A 19 12.64 -16.02 2.51
C ILE A 19 13.30 -17.30 1.98
N ILE A 20 13.10 -17.63 0.71
CA ILE A 20 13.76 -18.77 0.05
C ILE A 20 15.27 -18.58 0.06
N GLU A 21 15.76 -17.39 -0.33
CA GLU A 21 17.19 -17.10 -0.35
C GLU A 21 17.81 -17.10 1.05
N GLN A 22 17.14 -16.51 2.04
CA GLN A 22 17.59 -16.54 3.44
C GLN A 22 17.63 -17.98 3.99
N THR A 23 16.64 -18.80 3.62
CA THR A 23 16.58 -20.21 4.02
C THR A 23 17.68 -21.01 3.35
N ALA A 24 17.95 -20.76 2.06
CA ALA A 24 19.02 -21.41 1.30
C ALA A 24 20.42 -20.99 1.75
N ALA A 25 20.58 -19.76 2.24
CA ALA A 25 21.86 -19.22 2.72
C ALA A 25 22.17 -19.57 4.19
N LYS A 26 21.24 -20.21 4.91
CA LYS A 26 21.43 -20.61 6.31
C LYS A 26 22.40 -21.78 6.40
N ASP A 27 23.40 -21.66 7.27
CA ASP A 27 24.34 -22.75 7.55
C ASP A 27 23.65 -23.91 8.29
N GLY A 28 24.00 -25.14 7.91
CA GLY A 28 23.48 -26.37 8.51
C GLY A 28 22.37 -27.05 7.70
N PRO A 29 21.83 -28.18 8.18
CA PRO A 29 20.81 -28.94 7.48
C PRO A 29 19.47 -28.19 7.48
N LEU A 30 18.74 -28.28 6.37
CA LEU A 30 17.39 -27.75 6.24
C LEU A 30 16.45 -28.45 7.23
N THR A 31 15.77 -27.66 8.08
CA THR A 31 14.85 -28.19 9.08
C THR A 31 13.40 -28.13 8.60
N GLN A 32 12.52 -28.94 9.20
CA GLN A 32 11.08 -28.87 8.93
C GLN A 32 10.49 -27.48 9.24
N SER A 33 11.04 -26.77 10.23
CA SER A 33 10.64 -25.39 10.55
C SER A 33 10.97 -24.42 9.43
N ASP A 34 12.12 -24.59 8.77
CA ASP A 34 12.52 -23.77 7.63
C ASP A 34 11.61 -24.02 6.42
N ILE A 35 11.28 -25.28 6.15
CA ILE A 35 10.31 -25.66 5.10
C ILE A 35 8.93 -25.06 5.39
N ASN A 36 8.47 -25.15 6.64
CA ASN A 36 7.17 -24.59 7.04
C ASN A 36 7.12 -23.06 6.85
N LYS A 37 8.22 -22.34 7.10
CA LYS A 37 8.30 -20.89 6.85
C LYS A 37 8.15 -20.56 5.37
N VAL A 38 8.83 -21.29 4.49
CA VAL A 38 8.71 -21.11 3.03
C VAL A 38 7.30 -21.45 2.55
N MET A 39 6.72 -22.56 3.01
CA MET A 39 5.35 -22.96 2.68
C MET A 39 4.32 -21.91 3.10
N VAL A 40 4.45 -21.36 4.30
CA VAL A 40 3.60 -20.28 4.80
C VAL A 40 3.76 -19.04 3.93
N ALA A 41 4.99 -18.63 3.62
CA ALA A 41 5.25 -17.49 2.74
C ALA A 41 4.66 -17.67 1.33
N ALA A 42 4.71 -18.89 0.78
CA ALA A 42 4.18 -19.20 -0.54
C ALA A 42 2.64 -19.16 -0.58
N GLN A 43 1.97 -19.78 0.40
CA GLN A 43 0.51 -19.72 0.52
C GLN A 43 0.00 -18.28 0.70
N ILE A 44 0.78 -17.49 1.43
CA ILE A 44 0.50 -16.10 1.70
C ILE A 44 0.60 -15.30 0.38
N GLN A 45 1.73 -15.36 -0.33
CA GLN A 45 1.93 -14.65 -1.61
C GLN A 45 0.86 -14.98 -2.66
N ASP A 46 0.46 -16.25 -2.75
CA ASP A 46 -0.64 -16.72 -3.59
C ASP A 46 -1.97 -16.01 -3.28
N GLY A 47 -2.21 -15.60 -2.02
CA GLY A 47 -3.36 -14.80 -1.61
C GLY A 47 -3.38 -13.38 -2.21
N ILE A 48 -2.27 -12.64 -2.15
CA ILE A 48 -2.15 -11.32 -2.79
C ILE A 48 -2.19 -11.45 -4.32
N GLU A 49 -1.52 -12.46 -4.87
CA GLU A 49 -1.48 -12.69 -6.32
C GLU A 49 -2.86 -13.02 -6.87
N ARG A 50 -3.64 -13.89 -6.19
CA ARG A 50 -5.05 -14.15 -6.55
C ARG A 50 -5.91 -12.91 -6.45
N TYR A 51 -5.72 -12.10 -5.41
CA TYR A 51 -6.46 -10.85 -5.27
C TYR A 51 -6.20 -9.92 -6.45
N ARG A 52 -4.92 -9.78 -6.85
CA ARG A 52 -4.48 -8.97 -7.99
C ARG A 52 -4.92 -9.53 -9.33
N SER A 53 -4.73 -10.83 -9.57
CA SER A 53 -5.11 -11.49 -10.83
C SER A 53 -6.62 -11.43 -11.07
N GLY A 54 -7.42 -11.54 -10.00
CA GLY A 54 -8.87 -11.36 -10.06
C GLY A 54 -9.32 -9.97 -10.52
N ALA A 55 -8.45 -8.96 -10.53
CA ALA A 55 -8.76 -7.67 -11.13
C ALA A 55 -8.98 -7.75 -12.65
N SER A 56 -8.31 -8.68 -13.33
CA SER A 56 -8.46 -8.92 -14.76
C SER A 56 -9.90 -9.35 -15.09
N ASP A 57 -10.49 -10.20 -14.24
CA ASP A 57 -11.83 -10.77 -14.40
C ASP A 57 -12.95 -9.81 -13.96
N MET A 58 -12.61 -8.73 -13.24
CA MET A 58 -13.59 -7.75 -12.80
C MET A 58 -13.89 -6.71 -13.88
N GLU A 59 -15.19 -6.41 -14.04
CA GLU A 59 -15.65 -5.29 -14.84
C GLU A 59 -15.18 -3.95 -14.24
N TYR A 60 -15.06 -2.94 -15.10
CA TYR A 60 -14.61 -1.60 -14.68
C TYR A 60 -15.47 -1.03 -13.52
N ILE A 61 -16.80 -1.23 -13.57
CA ILE A 61 -17.71 -0.76 -12.52
C ILE A 61 -17.44 -1.48 -11.19
N GLN A 62 -17.17 -2.79 -11.23
CA GLN A 62 -16.87 -3.58 -10.02
C GLN A 62 -15.57 -3.11 -9.36
N LEU A 63 -14.53 -2.80 -10.15
CA LEU A 63 -13.28 -2.25 -9.63
C LEU A 63 -13.45 -0.83 -9.07
N ARG A 64 -14.20 0.02 -9.78
CA ARG A 64 -14.44 1.40 -9.35
C ARG A 64 -15.19 1.44 -8.02
N ASP A 65 -16.18 0.57 -7.86
CA ASP A 65 -17.10 0.56 -6.71
C ASP A 65 -16.71 -0.46 -5.63
N GLU A 66 -15.56 -1.11 -5.78
CA GLU A 66 -15.02 -2.06 -4.80
C GLU A 66 -14.95 -1.41 -3.41
N GLU A 67 -15.56 -2.07 -2.41
CA GLU A 67 -15.55 -1.59 -1.04
C GLU A 67 -14.23 -1.93 -0.34
N HIS A 68 -13.68 -0.92 0.35
CA HIS A 68 -12.52 -1.07 1.20
C HIS A 68 -12.85 -1.92 2.42
N ASP A 69 -12.08 -2.98 2.64
CA ASP A 69 -12.13 -3.81 3.84
C ASP A 69 -10.79 -3.68 4.59
N SER A 70 -10.83 -2.99 5.73
CA SER A 70 -9.63 -2.76 6.54
C SER A 70 -8.99 -4.04 7.09
N ALA A 71 -9.78 -5.10 7.30
CA ALA A 71 -9.27 -6.38 7.76
C ALA A 71 -8.55 -7.11 6.62
N ARG A 72 -9.11 -7.07 5.40
CA ARG A 72 -8.46 -7.59 4.20
C ARG A 72 -7.15 -6.85 3.91
N LEU A 73 -7.18 -5.51 3.83
CA LEU A 73 -5.97 -4.71 3.62
C LEU A 73 -4.94 -4.97 4.74
N GLY A 74 -5.38 -5.03 6.00
CA GLY A 74 -4.52 -5.32 7.12
C GLY A 74 -3.80 -6.66 7.02
N ARG A 75 -4.49 -7.72 6.58
CA ARG A 75 -3.86 -9.03 6.32
C ARG A 75 -2.78 -8.93 5.23
N TYR A 76 -3.09 -8.29 4.10
CA TYR A 76 -2.12 -8.15 3.02
C TYR A 76 -0.92 -7.27 3.38
N LEU A 77 -1.12 -6.22 4.20
CA LEU A 77 -0.01 -5.41 4.71
C LEU A 77 0.87 -6.20 5.70
N ILE A 78 0.27 -7.08 6.52
CA ILE A 78 1.05 -7.98 7.40
C ILE A 78 1.92 -8.90 6.57
N GLU A 79 1.34 -9.45 5.52
CA GLU A 79 2.02 -10.33 4.57
C GLU A 79 3.19 -9.63 3.86
N ARG A 80 2.98 -8.41 3.36
CA ARG A 80 4.00 -7.70 2.59
C ARG A 80 5.09 -7.06 3.45
N HIS A 81 4.74 -6.52 4.62
CA HIS A 81 5.62 -5.69 5.44
C HIS A 81 5.97 -6.29 6.79
N GLY A 82 5.44 -7.47 7.12
CA GLY A 82 5.62 -8.11 8.42
C GLY A 82 4.58 -7.65 9.45
N PRO A 83 4.77 -7.98 10.74
CA PRO A 83 3.77 -7.79 11.79
C PRO A 83 3.23 -6.36 11.86
N ARG A 84 1.92 -6.24 12.08
CA ARG A 84 1.26 -4.95 12.29
C ARG A 84 1.90 -4.20 13.46
N PRO A 85 2.39 -2.97 13.27
CA PRO A 85 2.91 -2.16 14.37
C PRO A 85 1.83 -1.92 15.44
N PRO A 86 2.21 -1.86 16.73
CA PRO A 86 1.25 -1.68 17.82
C PRO A 86 0.46 -0.38 17.64
N ARG A 87 -0.84 -0.38 17.95
CA ARG A 87 -1.67 0.84 17.88
C ARG A 87 -1.67 1.54 16.50
N CYS A 88 -1.45 0.80 15.42
CA CYS A 88 -1.66 1.28 14.05
C CYS A 88 -2.92 0.67 13.44
N HIS A 89 -3.54 1.34 12.46
CA HIS A 89 -4.60 0.82 11.61
C HIS A 89 -4.11 0.70 10.16
N ALA A 90 -4.68 -0.25 9.40
CA ALA A 90 -4.51 -0.29 7.96
C ALA A 90 -5.26 0.90 7.35
N HIS A 91 -4.53 1.73 6.59
CA HIS A 91 -5.07 2.91 5.93
C HIS A 91 -4.97 2.72 4.42
N ALA A 92 -6.11 2.82 3.74
CA ALA A 92 -6.13 2.93 2.28
C ALA A 92 -5.83 4.38 1.87
N ILE A 93 -4.75 4.57 1.11
CA ILE A 93 -4.30 5.88 0.59
C ILE A 93 -5.41 6.49 -0.28
N VAL A 94 -5.91 5.72 -1.24
CA VAL A 94 -7.13 6.05 -1.98
C VAL A 94 -8.29 5.34 -1.30
N ALA A 95 -9.22 6.12 -0.73
CA ALA A 95 -10.36 5.59 -0.01
C ALA A 95 -11.44 5.00 -0.94
N GLY A 96 -11.98 3.82 -0.59
CA GLY A 96 -12.97 3.08 -1.39
C GLY A 96 -14.31 3.78 -1.60
N ARG A 97 -14.84 4.49 -0.60
CA ARG A 97 -16.19 5.09 -0.66
C ARG A 97 -16.23 6.61 -0.54
N HIS A 98 -15.07 7.26 -0.38
CA HIS A 98 -15.06 8.72 -0.18
C HIS A 98 -15.30 9.46 -1.50
N LYS A 99 -16.22 10.44 -1.51
CA LYS A 99 -16.57 11.19 -2.73
C LYS A 99 -15.40 11.90 -3.39
N PHE A 100 -14.45 12.44 -2.60
CA PHE A 100 -13.27 13.12 -3.14
C PHE A 100 -12.20 12.16 -3.69
N ALA A 101 -12.32 10.85 -3.42
CA ALA A 101 -11.44 9.83 -4.01
C ALA A 101 -11.97 9.28 -5.35
N ALA A 102 -13.20 9.60 -5.75
CA ALA A 102 -13.86 9.01 -6.91
C ALA A 102 -13.06 9.14 -8.22
N ALA A 103 -12.46 10.30 -8.48
CA ALA A 103 -11.64 10.52 -9.67
C ALA A 103 -10.39 9.65 -9.69
N VAL A 104 -9.78 9.38 -8.54
CA VAL A 104 -8.60 8.52 -8.43
C VAL A 104 -9.00 7.03 -8.51
N ARG A 105 -10.13 6.64 -7.91
CA ARG A 105 -10.70 5.29 -8.06
C ARG A 105 -11.01 4.94 -9.52
N LEU A 106 -11.49 5.90 -10.31
CA LEU A 106 -11.64 5.73 -11.75
C LEU A 106 -10.32 5.35 -12.43
N VAL A 107 -9.23 6.04 -12.07
CA VAL A 107 -7.90 5.75 -12.63
C VAL A 107 -7.41 4.38 -12.16
N MET A 108 -7.53 4.06 -10.87
CA MET A 108 -7.18 2.73 -10.33
C MET A 108 -7.94 1.61 -11.06
N ALA A 109 -9.25 1.75 -11.27
CA ALA A 109 -10.06 0.78 -11.98
C ALA A 109 -9.63 0.61 -13.43
N LYS A 110 -9.26 1.69 -14.14
CA LYS A 110 -8.69 1.62 -15.50
C LYS A 110 -7.33 0.94 -15.54
N LEU A 111 -6.55 1.06 -14.47
CA LEU A 111 -5.24 0.41 -14.32
C LEU A 111 -5.34 -0.99 -13.69
N LYS A 112 -6.55 -1.52 -13.44
CA LYS A 112 -6.78 -2.82 -12.79
C LYS A 112 -6.11 -2.94 -11.41
N ILE A 113 -5.98 -1.82 -10.69
CA ILE A 113 -5.49 -1.79 -9.31
C ILE A 113 -6.71 -1.83 -8.38
N ARG A 114 -6.76 -2.84 -7.52
CA ARG A 114 -7.85 -3.05 -6.56
C ARG A 114 -7.73 -2.19 -5.32
N ILE A 115 -8.84 -1.98 -4.61
CA ILE A 115 -8.90 -1.01 -3.51
C ILE A 115 -8.05 -1.40 -2.31
N ASP A 116 -7.95 -2.70 -2.00
CA ASP A 116 -7.16 -3.22 -0.88
C ASP A 116 -5.83 -3.80 -1.33
N ASP A 117 -5.34 -3.40 -2.51
CA ASP A 117 -3.97 -3.73 -2.90
C ASP A 117 -2.99 -3.11 -1.89
N THR A 118 -1.96 -3.87 -1.52
CA THR A 118 -0.95 -3.42 -0.57
C THR A 118 -0.23 -2.15 -1.01
N ASP A 119 -0.08 -1.91 -2.32
CA ASP A 119 0.47 -0.65 -2.83
C ASP A 119 -0.42 0.55 -2.44
N ASN A 120 -1.74 0.38 -2.36
CA ASN A 120 -2.68 1.41 -1.92
C ASN A 120 -2.80 1.48 -0.39
N GLY A 121 -2.01 0.71 0.36
CA GLY A 121 -2.11 0.61 1.81
C GLY A 121 -0.87 1.08 2.56
N CYS A 122 -1.06 1.58 3.78
CA CYS A 122 0.02 1.75 4.74
C CYS A 122 -0.48 1.61 6.19
N TRP A 123 0.46 1.54 7.13
CA TRP A 123 0.15 1.56 8.55
C TRP A 123 0.18 2.99 9.08
N LEU A 124 -0.92 3.45 9.69
CA LEU A 124 -0.95 4.74 10.37
C LEU A 124 -1.33 4.58 11.85
N PRO A 125 -0.79 5.41 12.76
CA PRO A 125 -1.22 5.44 14.15
C PRO A 125 -2.74 5.55 14.26
N GLU A 126 -3.37 4.73 15.07
CA GLU A 126 -4.83 4.57 15.10
C GLU A 126 -5.58 5.89 15.39
N ASN A 127 -5.04 6.71 16.29
CA ASN A 127 -5.64 7.95 16.77
C ASN A 127 -4.57 8.91 17.35
N THR A 128 -4.99 10.10 17.76
CA THR A 128 -4.09 11.13 18.33
C THR A 128 -3.33 10.64 19.58
N ALA A 129 -3.92 9.76 20.39
CA ALA A 129 -3.26 9.22 21.58
C ALA A 129 -2.19 8.16 21.25
N ALA A 130 -2.13 7.70 19.99
CA ALA A 130 -1.07 6.85 19.48
C ALA A 130 0.03 7.64 18.76
N THR A 131 -0.05 8.98 18.78
CA THR A 131 0.98 9.87 18.21
C THR A 131 1.70 10.66 19.32
N PRO A 132 3.03 10.83 19.25
CA PRO A 132 3.94 10.26 18.26
C PRO A 132 4.05 8.74 18.42
N HIS A 133 4.08 8.02 17.29
CA HIS A 133 4.18 6.56 17.31
C HIS A 133 5.66 6.13 17.28
N PRO A 134 6.11 5.14 18.08
CA PRO A 134 7.52 4.75 18.14
C PRO A 134 8.12 4.38 16.77
N ALA A 135 7.39 3.63 15.93
CA ALA A 135 7.87 3.26 14.60
C ALA A 135 7.70 4.37 13.55
N PHE A 136 6.76 5.31 13.77
CA PHE A 136 6.43 6.37 12.81
C PHE A 136 6.22 7.71 13.54
N PRO A 137 7.29 8.34 14.09
CA PRO A 137 7.14 9.44 15.03
C PRO A 137 6.44 10.68 14.45
N LYS A 138 6.49 10.84 13.12
CA LYS A 138 5.94 11.99 12.40
C LYS A 138 4.66 11.66 11.62
N ALA A 139 4.19 10.41 11.67
CA ALA A 139 3.00 10.01 10.94
C ALA A 139 1.73 10.63 11.52
N PRO A 140 0.79 11.09 10.68
CA PRO A 140 -0.49 11.58 11.13
C PRO A 140 -1.35 10.42 11.63
N PRO A 141 -2.25 10.65 12.61
CA PRO A 141 -3.17 9.62 13.04
C PRO A 141 -4.21 9.33 11.96
N HIS A 142 -4.50 8.05 11.72
CA HIS A 142 -5.49 7.56 10.77
C HIS A 142 -6.85 8.25 10.97
N SER A 143 -7.30 8.37 12.22
CA SER A 143 -8.58 9.02 12.56
C SER A 143 -8.71 10.48 12.12
N ARG A 144 -7.62 11.16 11.74
CA ARG A 144 -7.63 12.58 11.37
C ARG A 144 -7.14 12.87 9.95
N ILE A 145 -6.73 11.89 9.17
CA ILE A 145 -6.10 12.15 7.87
C ILE A 145 -7.10 12.35 6.73
N HIS A 146 -8.30 11.78 6.83
CA HIS A 146 -9.36 11.82 5.81
C HIS A 146 -10.00 13.21 5.67
N ARG A 147 -9.21 14.21 5.26
CA ARG A 147 -9.58 15.62 5.10
C ARG A 147 -9.63 16.02 3.63
N SER A 148 -10.35 17.10 3.33
CA SER A 148 -10.44 17.65 1.96
C SER A 148 -9.07 17.92 1.33
N ASN A 149 -8.12 18.45 2.10
CA ASN A 149 -6.79 18.78 1.61
C ASN A 149 -5.93 17.52 1.37
N TYR A 150 -6.13 16.46 2.14
CA TYR A 150 -5.53 15.15 1.87
C TYR A 150 -6.01 14.61 0.51
N PHE A 151 -7.33 14.60 0.27
CA PHE A 151 -7.86 14.14 -1.02
C PHE A 151 -7.41 15.02 -2.20
N PHE A 152 -7.28 16.33 -1.99
CA PHE A 152 -6.69 17.22 -2.99
C PHE A 152 -5.26 16.78 -3.35
N TRP A 153 -4.42 16.54 -2.35
CA TRP A 153 -3.04 16.13 -2.52
C TRP A 153 -2.93 14.80 -3.26
N ILE A 154 -3.65 13.77 -2.80
CA ILE A 154 -3.68 12.46 -3.45
C ILE A 154 -4.14 12.58 -4.91
N ARG A 155 -5.22 13.35 -5.17
CA ARG A 155 -5.71 13.60 -6.54
C ARG A 155 -4.66 14.29 -7.41
N SER A 156 -3.97 15.32 -6.90
CA SER A 156 -2.98 16.07 -7.67
C SER A 156 -1.80 15.22 -8.14
N ARG A 157 -1.48 14.15 -7.40
CA ARG A 157 -0.39 13.23 -7.71
C ARG A 157 -0.83 12.11 -8.64
N LEU A 158 -1.99 11.51 -8.36
CA LEU A 158 -2.37 10.24 -8.99
C LEU A 158 -3.24 10.40 -10.25
N VAL A 159 -4.06 11.44 -10.36
CA VAL A 159 -5.14 11.48 -11.37
C VAL A 159 -4.64 11.55 -12.82
N ARG A 160 -3.39 11.96 -13.05
CA ARG A 160 -2.79 12.08 -14.40
C ARG A 160 -1.95 10.87 -14.80
N ILE A 161 -1.69 9.95 -13.89
CA ILE A 161 -0.87 8.77 -14.16
C ILE A 161 -1.70 7.75 -14.97
N ARG A 162 -1.11 7.23 -16.05
CA ARG A 162 -1.75 6.24 -16.96
C ARG A 162 -0.98 4.92 -17.07
N SER A 163 0.17 4.83 -16.41
CA SER A 163 0.93 3.59 -16.30
C SER A 163 0.67 2.97 -14.92
N GLU A 164 0.25 1.71 -14.90
CA GLU A 164 0.04 0.95 -13.67
C GLU A 164 1.29 0.95 -12.79
N LYS A 165 2.45 0.66 -13.39
CA LYS A 165 3.75 0.62 -12.70
C LYS A 165 4.09 1.96 -12.02
N ILE A 166 3.90 3.08 -12.73
CA ILE A 166 4.14 4.42 -12.17
C ILE A 166 3.13 4.73 -11.07
N PHE A 167 1.87 4.31 -11.23
CA PHE A 167 0.82 4.55 -10.24
C PHE A 167 1.13 3.83 -8.92
N ARG A 168 1.52 2.55 -8.99
CA ARG A 168 1.95 1.77 -7.83
C ARG A 168 3.19 2.38 -7.17
N LEU A 169 4.16 2.82 -7.95
CA LEU A 169 5.34 3.52 -7.41
C LEU A 169 4.93 4.79 -6.65
N GLU A 170 4.03 5.59 -7.23
CA GLU A 170 3.56 6.84 -6.60
C GLU A 170 2.77 6.57 -5.31
N LEU A 171 1.96 5.51 -5.26
CA LEU A 171 1.30 5.10 -4.01
C LEU A 171 2.30 4.72 -2.92
N ASN A 172 3.36 3.97 -3.26
CA ASN A 172 4.43 3.62 -2.31
C ASN A 172 5.21 4.86 -1.84
N LEU A 173 5.44 5.85 -2.71
CA LEU A 173 6.03 7.14 -2.33
C LEU A 173 5.13 7.90 -1.36
N ILE A 174 3.82 7.96 -1.63
CA ILE A 174 2.85 8.55 -0.70
C ILE A 174 2.86 7.83 0.65
N ALA A 175 2.89 6.49 0.69
CA ALA A 175 2.99 5.72 1.93
C ALA A 175 4.23 6.11 2.74
N SER A 176 5.39 6.20 2.08
CA SER A 176 6.65 6.63 2.69
C SER A 176 6.57 8.06 3.23
N GLU A 177 6.00 9.00 2.47
CA GLU A 177 5.83 10.38 2.90
C GLU A 177 4.88 10.50 4.10
N LEU A 178 3.84 9.66 4.16
CA LEU A 178 2.94 9.56 5.30
C LEU A 178 3.66 9.06 6.56
N HIS A 179 4.43 7.97 6.47
CA HIS A 179 5.21 7.45 7.61
C HIS A 179 6.23 8.47 8.14
N ASN A 180 6.88 9.19 7.21
CA ASN A 180 7.95 10.13 7.54
C ASN A 180 7.46 11.55 7.87
N GLY A 181 6.16 11.84 7.68
CA GLY A 181 5.63 13.20 7.82
C GLY A 181 6.11 14.17 6.73
N ASN A 182 6.60 13.65 5.60
CA ASN A 182 7.20 14.40 4.49
C ASN A 182 6.15 14.78 3.43
N PHE A 183 4.96 15.20 3.84
CA PHE A 183 3.91 15.67 2.95
C PHE A 183 3.65 17.17 3.12
N PRO A 184 3.00 17.84 2.15
CA PRO A 184 2.74 19.27 2.26
C PRO A 184 1.96 19.63 3.52
N LYS A 185 2.37 20.71 4.21
CA LYS A 185 1.74 21.16 5.47
C LYS A 185 0.22 21.31 5.37
N PHE A 186 -0.28 21.72 4.19
CA PHE A 186 -1.71 21.91 3.97
C PHE A 186 -2.54 20.63 4.12
N VAL A 187 -1.95 19.43 3.96
CA VAL A 187 -2.66 18.13 4.02
C VAL A 187 -3.46 17.98 5.32
N MET A 188 -2.90 18.43 6.44
CA MET A 188 -3.52 18.32 7.76
C MET A 188 -4.33 19.57 8.17
N LEU A 189 -4.35 20.62 7.35
CA LEU A 189 -5.10 21.84 7.63
C LEU A 189 -6.59 21.71 7.30
N LYS A 190 -7.37 22.72 7.70
CA LYS A 190 -8.79 22.84 7.33
C LYS A 190 -8.93 22.94 5.81
N LYS A 191 -10.12 22.58 5.31
CA LYS A 191 -10.45 22.60 3.87
C LYS A 191 -10.05 23.95 3.24
N GLY A 192 -9.24 23.90 2.19
CA GLY A 192 -8.85 25.06 1.41
C GLY A 192 -7.73 25.91 2.01
N VAL A 193 -7.31 25.65 3.24
CA VAL A 193 -6.23 26.41 3.90
C VAL A 193 -4.88 25.92 3.41
N GLY A 194 -4.03 26.84 2.93
CA GLY A 194 -2.66 26.55 2.50
C GLY A 194 -2.54 25.80 1.17
N LEU A 195 -3.64 25.64 0.41
CA LEU A 195 -3.57 25.03 -0.92
C LEU A 195 -2.79 25.91 -1.91
N PRO A 196 -2.12 25.32 -2.91
CA PRO A 196 -1.47 26.08 -3.98
C PRO A 196 -2.44 27.01 -4.72
N ILE A 197 -1.94 28.13 -5.22
CA ILE A 197 -2.71 29.08 -6.03
C ILE A 197 -3.28 28.36 -7.27
N GLY A 198 -4.57 28.54 -7.53
CA GLY A 198 -5.29 27.87 -8.63
C GLY A 198 -5.84 26.48 -8.30
N ALA A 199 -5.72 26.00 -7.05
CA ALA A 199 -6.34 24.76 -6.61
C ALA A 199 -7.89 24.87 -6.64
N VAL A 200 -8.53 24.05 -7.49
CA VAL A 200 -10.00 23.90 -7.49
C VAL A 200 -10.42 23.16 -6.20
N LYS A 201 -11.18 23.87 -5.37
CA LYS A 201 -11.66 23.46 -4.04
C LYS A 201 -12.73 22.38 -4.05
#